data_AF-A0A1W6LBX2-F1
#
_entry.id   AF-A0A1W6LBX2-F1
#
_cell.length_a   1.000
_cell.length_b   1.000
_cell.length_c   1.000
_cell.angle_alpha   90.00
_cell.angle_beta   90.00
_cell.angle_gamma   90.00
#
_symmetry.space_group_name_H-M   'P 1'
#
loop_
_entity.id
_entity.type
_entity.pdbx_description
1 polymer ?
#
loop_
_entity_poly.entity_id
_entity_poly.type
_entity_poly.pdbx_seq_one_letter_code
_entity_poly.pdbx_strand_id
1 'polypeptide(L)'
;MTTDMSTDEIKAFQVAATTATLRGWPWRPPFMIHLEEGRWEVCADADLTVRVDVASGRAIPEPTPHEAILDPLTALMRARTFAAAHGLSWKPSFSLECTLTHWVVGACQAQFGGQAFIHVAHDGEVLHSAVNPK
;
A
#
# COMPACT_ATOMS: atom_id res chain seq x y z
N MET A 1 -26.92 11.81 21.60
CA MET A 1 -25.47 11.87 21.90
C MET A 1 -24.86 10.57 21.41
N THR A 2 -24.48 10.52 20.14
CA THR A 2 -23.70 9.41 19.58
C THR A 2 -22.26 9.64 20.00
N THR A 3 -21.76 8.85 20.95
CA THR A 3 -20.32 8.74 21.20
C THR A 3 -19.68 8.32 19.89
N ASP A 4 -18.92 9.24 19.30
CA ASP A 4 -18.11 8.98 18.13
C ASP A 4 -17.12 7.86 18.50
N MET A 5 -17.36 6.66 17.98
CA MET A 5 -16.54 5.47 18.26
C MET A 5 -15.27 5.43 17.40
N SER A 6 -14.96 6.50 16.68
CA SER A 6 -13.75 6.63 15.89
C SER A 6 -12.51 6.73 16.80
N THR A 7 -11.45 6.06 16.38
CA THR A 7 -10.15 6.10 17.05
C THR A 7 -9.48 7.44 16.75
N ASP A 8 -9.00 8.13 17.77
CA ASP A 8 -8.22 9.37 17.64
C ASP A 8 -6.71 9.09 17.47
N GLU A 9 -5.93 10.13 17.19
CA GLU A 9 -4.49 10.05 16.95
C GLU A 9 -3.69 9.51 18.15
N ILE A 10 -4.17 9.78 19.38
CA ILE A 10 -3.51 9.35 20.61
C ILE A 10 -3.68 7.85 20.80
N LYS A 11 -4.91 7.36 20.62
CA LYS A 11 -5.21 5.93 20.71
C LYS A 11 -4.56 5.16 19.56
N ALA A 12 -4.50 5.74 18.36
CA ALA A 12 -3.74 5.17 17.24
C ALA A 12 -2.25 5.03 17.59
N PHE A 13 -1.63 6.06 18.18
CA PHE A 13 -0.24 6.00 18.62
C PHE A 13 0.01 4.93 19.69
N GLN A 14 -0.91 4.77 20.65
CA GLN A 14 -0.82 3.71 21.67
C GLN A 14 -0.88 2.30 21.05
N VAL A 15 -1.78 2.09 20.09
CA VAL A 15 -1.89 0.83 19.36
C VAL A 15 -0.60 0.58 18.58
N ALA A 16 -0.09 1.58 17.85
CA ALA A 16 1.15 1.49 17.10
C ALA A 16 2.37 1.14 17.95
N ALA A 17 2.55 1.81 19.10
CA ALA A 17 3.64 1.52 20.03
C ALA A 17 3.56 0.10 20.59
N THR A 18 2.35 -0.38 20.90
CA THR A 18 2.12 -1.77 21.35
C THR A 18 2.47 -2.76 20.24
N THR A 19 2.01 -2.51 19.02
CA THR A 19 2.29 -3.35 17.86
C THR A 19 3.79 -3.39 17.54
N ALA A 20 4.49 -2.26 17.55
CA ALA A 20 5.93 -2.20 17.32
C ALA A 20 6.71 -3.00 18.39
N THR A 21 6.29 -2.91 19.65
CA THR A 21 6.86 -3.70 20.75
C THR A 21 6.67 -5.20 20.51
N LEU A 22 5.46 -5.63 20.13
CA LEU A 22 5.16 -7.03 19.82
C LEU A 22 5.97 -7.54 18.63
N ARG A 23 6.28 -6.68 17.65
CA ARG A 23 7.11 -6.99 16.47
C ARG A 23 8.62 -6.90 16.74
N GLY A 24 9.05 -6.46 17.93
CA GLY A 24 10.46 -6.25 18.25
C GLY A 24 11.11 -5.11 17.46
N TRP A 25 10.34 -4.17 16.96
CA TRP A 25 10.83 -3.04 16.16
C TRP A 25 11.52 -1.99 17.04
N PRO A 26 12.56 -1.30 16.54
CA PRO A 26 13.22 -0.22 17.25
C PRO A 26 12.36 1.06 17.23
N TRP A 27 11.29 1.09 18.03
CA TRP A 27 10.31 2.17 18.07
C TRP A 27 10.85 3.44 18.73
N ARG A 28 11.40 4.37 17.93
CA ARG A 28 12.08 5.58 18.40
C ARG A 28 11.70 6.81 17.55
N PRO A 29 11.76 8.04 18.11
CA PRO A 29 11.50 9.26 17.35
C PRO A 29 12.48 9.48 16.18
N PRO A 30 12.09 10.30 15.18
CA PRO A 30 10.87 11.11 15.12
C PRO A 30 9.63 10.28 14.79
N PHE A 31 8.49 10.64 15.39
CA PHE A 31 7.21 10.02 15.07
C PHE A 31 6.39 10.92 14.16
N MET A 32 5.80 10.33 13.13
CA MET A 32 4.80 10.97 12.29
C MET A 32 3.47 10.24 12.46
N ILE A 33 2.39 10.99 12.65
CA ILE A 33 1.04 10.46 12.77
C ILE A 33 0.19 11.24 11.78
N HIS A 34 -0.45 10.55 10.85
CA HIS A 34 -1.36 11.17 9.90
C HIS A 34 -2.54 10.26 9.59
N LEU A 35 -3.63 10.87 9.13
CA LEU A 35 -4.87 10.20 8.76
C LEU A 35 -4.93 10.14 7.23
N GLU A 36 -5.03 8.94 6.68
CA GLU A 36 -5.16 8.70 5.24
C GLU A 36 -6.25 7.65 5.02
N GLU A 37 -7.20 7.89 4.10
CA GLU A 37 -8.20 6.89 3.67
C GLU A 37 -8.91 6.08 4.80
N GLY A 38 -9.20 6.72 5.95
CA GLY A 38 -9.86 6.04 7.08
C GLY A 38 -8.94 5.14 7.92
N ARG A 39 -7.62 5.27 7.76
CA ARG A 39 -6.60 4.65 8.60
C ARG A 39 -5.64 5.70 9.17
N TRP A 40 -5.25 5.53 10.42
CA TRP A 40 -4.11 6.23 10.98
C TRP A 40 -2.83 5.53 10.57
N GLU A 41 -1.88 6.28 10.04
CA GLU A 41 -0.51 5.83 9.78
C GLU A 41 0.41 6.44 10.83
N VAL A 42 1.05 5.57 11.62
CA VAL A 42 2.01 5.96 12.65
C VAL A 42 3.38 5.44 12.24
N CYS A 43 4.29 6.35 11.91
CA CYS A 43 5.63 6.05 11.41
C CYS A 43 6.68 6.44 12.45
N ALA A 44 7.62 5.54 12.74
CA ALA A 44 8.87 5.86 13.45
C ALA A 44 10.06 6.03 12.47
N ASP A 45 9.98 5.34 11.34
CA ASP A 45 10.88 5.39 10.19
C ASP A 45 10.05 4.97 8.95
N ALA A 46 10.54 5.20 7.73
CA ALA A 46 9.84 4.84 6.49
C ALA A 46 9.46 3.34 6.46
N ASP A 47 10.35 2.50 6.98
CA ASP A 47 10.17 1.04 7.04
C ASP A 47 9.41 0.56 8.31
N LEU A 48 9.07 1.47 9.23
CA LEU A 48 8.46 1.17 10.52
C LEU A 48 7.11 1.90 10.66
N THR A 49 6.19 1.55 9.78
CA THR A 49 4.83 2.12 9.74
C THR A 49 3.83 1.13 10.33
N VAL A 50 3.05 1.56 11.33
CA VAL A 50 1.90 0.80 11.80
C VAL A 50 0.63 1.52 11.35
N ARG A 51 -0.25 0.78 10.67
CA ARG A 51 -1.56 1.27 10.24
C ARG A 51 -2.62 0.85 11.23
N VAL A 52 -3.51 1.77 11.61
CA VAL A 52 -4.60 1.51 12.56
C VAL A 52 -5.91 1.95 11.91
N ASP A 53 -6.87 1.03 11.82
CA ASP A 53 -8.19 1.31 11.26
C ASP A 53 -8.97 2.27 12.18
N VAL A 54 -9.50 3.36 11.64
CA VAL A 54 -10.18 4.40 12.44
C VAL A 54 -11.45 3.86 13.09
N ALA A 55 -12.20 3.02 12.38
CA ALA A 55 -13.50 2.54 12.84
C ALA A 55 -13.37 1.50 13.97
N SER A 56 -12.39 0.62 13.89
CA SER A 56 -12.19 -0.48 14.85
C SER A 56 -11.11 -0.20 15.89
N GLY A 57 -10.20 0.74 15.63
CA GLY A 57 -9.05 1.02 16.48
C GLY A 57 -8.04 -0.12 16.55
N ARG A 58 -8.07 -1.03 15.58
CA ARG A 58 -7.18 -2.19 15.52
C ARG A 58 -6.04 -1.93 14.55
N ALA A 59 -4.86 -2.45 14.90
CA ALA A 59 -3.75 -2.48 13.96
C ALA A 59 -4.15 -3.31 12.74
N ILE A 60 -4.03 -2.72 11.56
CA ILE A 60 -4.18 -3.41 10.29
C ILE A 60 -2.91 -4.26 10.13
N PRO A 61 -3.03 -5.59 9.95
CA PRO A 61 -1.89 -6.45 9.68
C PRO A 61 -1.10 -5.90 8.49
N GLU A 62 0.22 -5.97 8.55
CA GLU A 62 0.99 -5.83 7.32
C GLU A 62 0.86 -7.12 6.51
N PRO A 63 0.86 -7.05 5.17
CA PRO A 63 0.96 -8.25 4.36
C PRO A 63 2.27 -8.93 4.75
N THR A 64 2.17 -10.08 5.39
CA THR A 64 3.38 -10.81 5.77
C THR A 64 3.92 -11.51 4.52
N PRO A 65 5.25 -11.59 4.31
CA PRO A 65 5.85 -12.35 3.21
C PRO A 65 5.44 -13.83 3.13
N HIS A 66 4.74 -14.34 4.16
CA HIS A 66 4.26 -15.70 4.29
C HIS A 66 2.79 -15.90 3.87
N GLU A 67 2.01 -14.82 3.74
CA GLU A 67 0.83 -14.86 2.89
C GLU A 67 1.36 -15.00 1.46
N ALA A 68 0.67 -15.73 0.58
CA ALA A 68 1.13 -16.01 -0.78
C ALA A 68 1.12 -14.72 -1.63
N ILE A 69 2.02 -13.80 -1.31
CA ILE A 69 2.27 -12.55 -2.01
C ILE A 69 2.95 -12.96 -3.31
N LEU A 70 2.32 -12.60 -4.43
CA LEU A 70 2.92 -12.77 -5.74
C LEU A 70 4.30 -12.11 -5.71
N ASP A 71 5.34 -12.79 -6.16
CA ASP A 71 6.65 -12.17 -6.21
C ASP A 71 6.62 -10.94 -7.16
N PRO A 72 7.39 -9.88 -6.85
CA PRO A 72 7.34 -8.63 -7.60
C PRO A 72 7.72 -8.80 -9.08
N LEU A 73 8.57 -9.77 -9.41
CA LEU A 73 8.95 -10.05 -10.79
C LEU A 73 7.76 -10.62 -11.57
N THR A 74 7.03 -11.58 -11.00
CA THR A 74 5.81 -12.12 -11.60
C THR A 74 4.73 -11.05 -11.72
N ALA A 75 4.53 -10.20 -10.71
CA ALA A 75 3.59 -9.08 -10.80
C ALA A 75 3.92 -8.13 -11.97
N LEU A 76 5.19 -7.75 -12.11
CA LEU A 76 5.68 -6.92 -13.22
C LEU A 76 5.47 -7.60 -14.59
N MET A 77 5.77 -8.90 -14.69
CA MET A 77 5.56 -9.65 -15.93
C MET A 77 4.08 -9.71 -16.31
N ARG A 78 3.18 -9.97 -15.36
CA ARG A 78 1.73 -9.97 -15.57
C ARG A 78 1.24 -8.63 -16.07
N ALA A 79 1.65 -7.54 -15.41
CA ALA A 79 1.29 -6.18 -15.82
C ALA A 79 1.81 -5.84 -17.24
N ARG A 80 3.04 -6.22 -17.56
CA ARG A 80 3.63 -6.00 -18.89
C ARG A 80 2.88 -6.77 -19.99
N THR A 81 2.56 -8.04 -19.75
CA THR A 81 1.79 -8.86 -20.68
C THR A 81 0.39 -8.29 -20.90
N PHE A 82 -0.27 -7.85 -19.82
CA PHE A 82 -1.58 -7.19 -19.91
C PHE A 82 -1.51 -5.90 -20.72
N ALA A 83 -0.51 -5.05 -20.47
CA ALA A 83 -0.32 -3.80 -21.20
C ALA A 83 -0.15 -4.05 -22.71
N ALA A 84 0.66 -5.03 -23.09
CA ALA A 84 0.84 -5.41 -24.49
C ALA A 84 -0.46 -5.92 -25.14
N ALA A 85 -1.24 -6.73 -24.42
CA ALA A 85 -2.51 -7.27 -24.92
C ALA A 85 -3.60 -6.19 -25.10
N HIS A 86 -3.53 -5.09 -24.35
CA HIS A 86 -4.52 -4.00 -24.37
C HIS A 86 -3.99 -2.73 -25.06
N GLY A 87 -2.85 -2.79 -25.75
CA GLY A 87 -2.29 -1.66 -26.48
C GLY A 87 -1.83 -0.49 -25.60
N LEU A 88 -1.54 -0.73 -24.33
CA LEU A 88 -1.03 0.27 -23.41
C LEU A 88 0.48 0.49 -23.66
N SER A 89 0.89 1.75 -23.78
CA SER A 89 2.31 2.11 -23.92
C SER A 89 3.10 1.69 -22.68
N TRP A 90 4.16 0.91 -22.88
CA TRP A 90 5.03 0.41 -21.82
C TRP A 90 6.45 0.93 -22.00
N LYS A 91 6.90 1.80 -21.09
CA LYS A 91 8.28 2.31 -21.06
C LYS A 91 9.07 1.68 -19.90
N PRO A 92 10.41 1.60 -19.99
CA PRO A 92 11.27 1.03 -18.94
C PRO A 92 11.42 1.95 -17.71
N SER A 93 10.36 2.67 -17.34
CA SER A 93 10.26 3.48 -16.13
C SER A 93 8.95 3.13 -15.46
N PHE A 94 9.05 2.48 -14.30
CA PHE A 94 7.92 1.95 -13.56
C PHE A 94 8.07 2.10 -12.05
N SER A 95 6.94 2.11 -11.35
CA SER A 95 6.83 1.97 -9.89
C SER A 95 6.17 0.64 -9.57
N LEU A 96 6.63 0.00 -8.50
CA LEU A 96 5.99 -1.16 -7.90
C LEU A 96 5.65 -0.83 -6.46
N GLU A 97 4.38 -0.97 -6.11
CA GLU A 97 3.89 -0.81 -4.74
C GLU A 97 3.12 -2.07 -4.36
N CYS A 98 3.42 -2.62 -3.19
CA CYS A 98 2.72 -3.79 -2.65
C CYS A 98 1.66 -3.33 -1.66
N THR A 99 0.41 -3.67 -1.94
CA THR A 99 -0.70 -3.49 -0.99
C THR A 99 -1.10 -4.82 -0.38
N LEU A 100 -2.03 -4.79 0.58
CA LEU A 100 -2.58 -6.01 1.19
C LEU A 100 -3.26 -6.94 0.19
N THR A 101 -3.88 -6.40 -0.86
CA THR A 101 -4.71 -7.20 -1.77
C THR A 101 -4.10 -7.39 -3.15
N HIS A 102 -3.14 -6.54 -3.54
CA HIS A 102 -2.55 -6.55 -4.88
C HIS A 102 -1.25 -5.75 -4.96
N TRP A 103 -0.52 -5.93 -6.05
CA TRP A 103 0.53 -5.05 -6.53
C TRP A 103 -0.04 -3.94 -7.41
N VAL A 104 0.43 -2.72 -7.21
CA VAL A 104 0.22 -1.60 -8.13
C VAL A 104 1.48 -1.43 -8.98
N VAL A 105 1.35 -1.68 -10.28
CA VAL A 105 2.42 -1.50 -11.25
C VAL A 105 2.15 -0.24 -12.07
N GLY A 106 2.84 0.84 -11.73
CA GLY A 106 2.77 2.10 -12.45
C GLY A 106 3.77 2.10 -13.60
N ALA A 107 3.35 2.33 -14.85
CA ALA A 107 4.23 2.45 -16.01
C ALA A 107 4.01 3.78 -16.73
N CYS A 108 5.11 4.45 -17.08
CA CYS A 108 5.05 5.71 -17.82
C CYS A 108 4.59 5.47 -19.27
N GLN A 109 3.51 6.12 -19.70
CA GLN A 109 2.96 5.97 -21.06
C GLN A 109 3.63 6.92 -22.06
N ALA A 110 4.00 8.14 -21.64
CA ALA A 110 4.51 9.19 -22.52
C ALA A 110 5.61 10.01 -21.83
N GLN A 111 6.49 10.63 -22.62
CA GLN A 111 7.61 11.45 -22.12
C GLN A 111 7.14 12.68 -21.29
N PHE A 112 5.85 13.04 -21.39
CA PHE A 112 5.30 14.26 -20.82
C PHE A 112 4.19 14.05 -19.77
N GLY A 113 4.01 12.86 -19.19
CA GLY A 113 3.32 12.74 -17.90
C GLY A 113 2.00 11.95 -17.82
N GLY A 114 1.72 11.04 -18.75
CA GLY A 114 0.65 10.04 -18.57
C GLY A 114 1.18 8.76 -17.90
N GLN A 115 0.48 8.25 -16.89
CA GLN A 115 0.86 7.02 -16.18
C GLN A 115 -0.28 6.00 -16.25
N ALA A 116 0.06 4.76 -16.63
CA ALA A 116 -0.83 3.61 -16.51
C ALA A 116 -0.56 2.95 -15.16
N PHE A 117 -1.61 2.67 -14.41
CA PHE A 117 -1.56 1.86 -13.20
C PHE A 117 -2.26 0.54 -13.50
N ILE A 118 -1.58 -0.57 -13.29
CA ILE A 118 -2.13 -1.92 -13.46
C ILE A 118 -2.09 -2.61 -12.11
N HIS A 119 -3.25 -3.06 -11.65
CA HIS A 119 -3.43 -3.68 -10.35
C HIS A 119 -3.42 -5.20 -10.52
N VAL A 120 -2.44 -5.89 -9.93
CA VAL A 120 -2.25 -7.34 -10.05
C VAL A 120 -2.44 -7.98 -8.69
N ALA A 121 -3.48 -8.79 -8.52
CA ALA A 121 -3.74 -9.53 -7.30
C ALA A 121 -2.59 -10.47 -6.92
N HIS A 122 -2.53 -10.84 -5.65
CA HIS A 122 -1.49 -11.75 -5.13
C HIS A 122 -1.56 -13.18 -5.71
N ASP A 123 -2.64 -13.54 -6.39
CA ASP A 123 -2.75 -14.79 -7.16
C ASP A 123 -2.31 -14.65 -8.64
N GLY A 124 -1.97 -13.43 -9.08
CA GLY A 124 -1.56 -13.13 -10.46
C GLY A 124 -2.68 -12.70 -11.40
N GLU A 125 -3.93 -12.59 -10.95
CA GLU A 125 -5.02 -12.01 -11.73
C GLU A 125 -4.83 -10.49 -11.87
N VAL A 126 -5.09 -9.95 -13.07
CA VAL A 126 -5.13 -8.49 -13.26
C VAL A 126 -6.53 -8.01 -12.91
N LEU A 127 -6.64 -7.26 -11.82
CA LEU A 127 -7.92 -6.78 -11.28
C LEU A 127 -8.51 -5.67 -12.13
N HIS A 128 -7.72 -4.64 -12.42
CA HIS A 128 -8.10 -3.52 -13.28
C HIS A 128 -6.87 -2.72 -13.70
N SER A 129 -7.09 -1.79 -14.64
CA SER A 129 -6.10 -0.78 -15.02
C SER A 129 -6.72 0.61 -15.03
N ALA A 130 -5.97 1.60 -14.57
CA ALA A 130 -6.30 3.02 -14.70
C ALA A 130 -5.25 3.71 -15.56
N VAL A 131 -5.68 4.68 -16.37
CA VAL A 131 -4.78 5.62 -17.04
C VAL A 131 -5.06 6.97 -16.42
N ASN A 132 -4.02 7.61 -15.89
CA ASN A 132 -4.08 9.02 -15.53
C ASN A 132 -3.64 9.83 -16.75
N PRO A 133 -4.57 10.34 -17.58
CA PRO A 133 -4.23 11.23 -18.67
C PRO A 133 -3.72 12.55 -18.10
N LYS A 134 -2.81 13.18 -18.84
CA LYS A 134 -2.32 14.51 -18.49
C LYS A 134 -3.42 15.56 -18.61
#